data_AF-A0A4D0BX46-F1
#
_entry.id   AF-A0A4D0BX46-F1
#
_cell.length_a   1.000
_cell.length_b   1.000
_cell.length_c   1.000
_cell.angle_alpha   90.00
_cell.angle_beta   90.00
_cell.angle_gamma   90.00
#
_symmetry.space_group_name_H-M   'P 1'
#
loop_
_entity.id
_entity.type
_entity.pdbx_description
1 polymer ?
#
loop_
_entity_poly.entity_id
_entity_poly.type
_entity_poly.pdbx_seq_one_letter_code
_entity_poly.pdbx_strand_id
1 'polypeptide(L)'
;MPKASKLFNDMTKRVNKLKRKYMNRQLKSEANDPIGYNFDTLNIAAYRLLVHAELEEYIEAKAIEMLSKIKNDVVVNGYNTIYFKNILAIAYQVDEILSITKPFDDTDFKTAVLKIINCAELKVKKNNGIKKGSFIPLALFCGFDESSIDPILLTSLDSYGTRRGSVAHKGARHANNISAPSSEVSDAEKIISLLRFHYYGF
;
A
#
# COMPACT_ATOMS: atom_id res chain seq x y z
N MET A 1 -15.43 16.73 6.64
CA MET A 1 -14.50 15.78 5.99
C MET A 1 -13.85 14.93 7.06
N PRO A 2 -13.77 13.59 6.91
CA PRO A 2 -13.08 12.74 7.87
C PRO A 2 -11.61 13.15 8.00
N LYS A 3 -11.10 13.13 9.23
CA LYS A 3 -9.72 13.51 9.53
C LYS A 3 -8.77 12.45 8.95
N ALA A 4 -7.84 12.84 8.09
CA ALA A 4 -6.84 11.94 7.52
C ALA A 4 -6.06 11.25 8.65
N SER A 5 -5.84 9.92 8.57
CA SER A 5 -5.11 9.22 9.63
C SER A 5 -3.66 9.67 9.65
N LYS A 6 -3.06 9.47 10.81
CA LYS A 6 -1.65 9.76 11.05
C LYS A 6 -0.74 9.14 9.99
N LEU A 7 -0.99 7.88 9.61
CA LEU A 7 -0.21 7.15 8.61
C LEU A 7 -0.19 7.85 7.24
N PHE A 8 -1.35 8.29 6.75
CA PHE A 8 -1.43 8.99 5.46
C PHE A 8 -0.76 10.37 5.51
N ASN A 9 -0.95 11.10 6.61
CA ASN A 9 -0.30 12.39 6.79
C ASN A 9 1.22 12.25 6.83
N ASP A 10 1.74 11.22 7.50
CA ASP A 10 3.17 10.97 7.62
C ASP A 10 3.76 10.51 6.27
N MET A 11 3.12 9.58 5.55
CA MET A 11 3.48 9.22 4.18
C MET A 11 3.52 10.46 3.27
N THR A 12 2.47 11.28 3.28
CA THR A 12 2.37 12.49 2.44
C THR A 12 3.50 13.49 2.77
N LYS A 13 3.83 13.68 4.05
CA LYS A 13 4.96 14.52 4.46
C LYS A 13 6.29 14.00 3.93
N ARG A 14 6.51 12.67 4.00
CA ARG A 14 7.75 12.04 3.52
C ARG A 14 7.86 12.12 2.00
N VAL A 15 6.79 11.81 1.25
CA VAL A 15 6.75 12.02 -0.21
C VAL A 15 7.01 13.47 -0.59
N ASN A 16 6.40 14.45 0.10
CA ASN A 16 6.69 15.87 -0.13
C ASN A 16 8.14 16.26 0.18
N LYS A 17 8.78 15.61 1.15
CA LYS A 17 10.23 15.78 1.40
C LYS A 17 11.06 15.21 0.24
N LEU A 18 10.68 14.06 -0.31
CA LEU A 18 11.32 13.46 -1.49
C LEU A 18 11.17 14.36 -2.72
N LYS A 19 9.96 14.88 -2.98
CA LYS A 19 9.68 15.83 -4.07
C LYS A 19 10.56 17.07 -3.97
N ARG A 20 10.63 17.66 -2.77
CA ARG A 20 11.51 18.83 -2.51
C ARG A 20 12.98 18.55 -2.78
N LYS A 21 13.46 17.36 -2.38
CA LYS A 21 14.87 16.99 -2.50
C LYS A 21 15.29 16.65 -3.94
N TYR A 22 14.48 15.89 -4.66
CA TYR A 22 14.89 15.29 -5.93
C TYR A 22 14.22 15.92 -7.17
N MET A 23 13.03 16.51 -7.02
CA MET A 23 12.20 16.97 -8.15
C MET A 23 12.12 18.48 -8.28
N ASN A 24 12.05 19.25 -7.19
CA ASN A 24 11.74 20.70 -7.26
C ASN A 24 12.68 21.52 -8.16
N ARG A 25 13.98 21.21 -8.17
CA ARG A 25 14.92 21.90 -9.08
C ARG A 25 14.61 21.57 -10.53
N GLN A 26 14.38 20.29 -10.82
CA GLN A 26 14.08 19.80 -12.15
C GLN A 26 12.74 20.33 -12.68
N LEU A 27 11.70 20.38 -11.83
CA LEU A 27 10.39 20.94 -12.18
C LEU A 27 10.47 22.42 -12.57
N LYS A 28 11.32 23.21 -11.88
CA LYS A 28 11.56 24.61 -12.24
C LYS A 28 12.29 24.74 -13.56
N SER A 29 13.30 23.89 -13.80
CA SER A 29 14.04 23.88 -15.05
C SER A 29 13.18 23.44 -16.23
N GLU A 30 12.37 22.39 -16.07
CA GLU A 30 11.40 21.90 -17.05
C GLU A 30 10.35 22.97 -17.38
N ALA A 31 9.84 23.71 -16.38
CA ALA A 31 8.87 24.79 -16.61
C ALA A 31 9.45 25.98 -17.39
N ASN A 32 10.75 26.26 -17.22
CA ASN A 32 11.43 27.37 -17.89
C ASN A 32 11.90 27.01 -19.30
N ASP A 33 12.22 25.75 -19.56
CA ASP A 33 12.61 25.24 -20.89
C ASP A 33 12.01 23.84 -21.15
N PRO A 34 10.72 23.75 -21.54
CA PRO A 34 10.03 22.47 -21.69
C PRO A 34 10.58 21.58 -22.82
N ILE A 35 11.30 22.15 -23.79
CA ILE A 35 11.72 21.46 -25.02
C ILE A 35 13.22 21.11 -24.95
N GLY A 36 14.06 22.01 -24.43
CA GLY A 36 15.51 21.83 -24.37
C GLY A 36 16.04 21.23 -23.06
N TYR A 37 15.20 21.07 -22.03
CA TYR A 37 15.65 20.59 -20.74
C TYR A 37 16.05 19.11 -20.75
N ASN A 38 17.30 18.85 -20.39
CA ASN A 38 17.82 17.50 -20.19
C ASN A 38 17.56 17.02 -18.74
N PHE A 39 16.77 15.95 -18.61
CA PHE A 39 16.35 15.41 -17.32
C PHE A 39 17.50 14.75 -16.54
N ASP A 40 17.57 15.01 -15.24
CA ASP A 40 18.42 14.24 -14.34
C ASP A 40 17.72 12.92 -13.98
N THR A 41 17.99 11.92 -14.81
CA THR A 41 17.45 10.56 -14.72
C THR A 41 17.78 9.86 -13.40
N LEU A 42 18.90 10.21 -12.74
CA LEU A 42 19.28 9.62 -11.46
C LEU A 42 18.38 10.14 -10.34
N ASN A 43 18.13 11.45 -10.31
CA ASN A 43 17.22 12.04 -9.33
C ASN A 43 15.77 11.56 -9.54
N ILE A 44 15.34 11.35 -10.80
CA ILE A 44 14.02 10.77 -11.11
C ILE A 44 13.94 9.31 -10.64
N ALA A 45 14.94 8.50 -10.96
CA ALA A 45 15.02 7.12 -10.49
C ALA A 45 15.00 7.01 -8.95
N ALA A 46 15.76 7.87 -8.27
CA ALA A 46 15.79 7.91 -6.81
C ALA A 46 14.43 8.29 -6.21
N TYR A 47 13.77 9.32 -6.75
CA TYR A 47 12.42 9.69 -6.32
C TYR A 47 11.44 8.53 -6.51
N ARG A 48 11.45 7.88 -7.67
CA ARG A 48 10.55 6.75 -7.97
C ARG A 48 10.74 5.59 -6.98
N LEU A 49 11.98 5.20 -6.72
CA LEU A 49 12.29 4.11 -5.80
C LEU A 49 11.85 4.44 -4.37
N LEU A 50 12.12 5.66 -3.92
CA LEU A 50 11.79 6.09 -2.56
C LEU A 50 10.29 6.28 -2.37
N VAL A 51 9.58 6.88 -3.33
CA VAL A 51 8.12 7.00 -3.27
C VAL A 51 7.44 5.63 -3.29
N HIS A 52 7.94 4.68 -4.08
CA HIS A 52 7.43 3.31 -4.02
C HIS A 52 7.54 2.73 -2.60
N ALA A 53 8.69 2.87 -1.95
CA ALA A 53 8.88 2.39 -0.58
C ALA A 53 7.92 3.06 0.40
N GLU A 54 7.67 4.36 0.24
CA GLU A 54 6.70 5.10 1.07
C GLU A 54 5.25 4.63 0.88
N LEU A 55 4.86 4.35 -0.37
CA LEU A 55 3.52 3.81 -0.68
C LEU A 55 3.35 2.41 -0.09
N GLU A 56 4.36 1.56 -0.26
CA GLU A 56 4.43 0.21 0.27
C GLU A 56 4.30 0.18 1.80
N GLU A 57 5.14 0.97 2.50
CA GLU A 57 5.09 1.10 3.96
C GLU A 57 3.72 1.57 4.44
N TYR A 58 3.09 2.52 3.76
CA TYR A 58 1.76 3.00 4.11
C TYR A 58 0.69 1.91 3.99
N ILE A 59 0.67 1.17 2.87
CA ILE A 59 -0.31 0.11 2.61
C ILE A 59 -0.13 -1.03 3.64
N GLU A 60 1.11 -1.43 3.91
CA GLU A 60 1.44 -2.44 4.91
C GLU A 60 1.05 -2.00 6.33
N ALA A 61 1.36 -0.75 6.71
CA ALA A 61 0.98 -0.21 8.00
C ALA A 61 -0.55 -0.16 8.18
N LYS A 62 -1.30 0.14 7.11
CA LYS A 62 -2.77 0.09 7.13
C LYS A 62 -3.30 -1.33 7.34
N ALA A 63 -2.71 -2.33 6.69
CA ALA A 63 -3.06 -3.72 6.91
C ALA A 63 -2.78 -4.16 8.35
N ILE A 64 -1.60 -3.82 8.90
CA ILE A 64 -1.24 -4.12 10.30
C ILE A 64 -2.17 -3.40 11.29
N GLU A 65 -2.54 -2.14 11.04
CA GLU A 65 -3.50 -1.41 11.88
C GLU A 65 -4.85 -2.13 11.95
N MET A 66 -5.35 -2.65 10.82
CA MET A 66 -6.61 -3.39 10.80
C MET A 66 -6.48 -4.76 11.48
N LEU A 67 -5.44 -5.53 11.16
CA LEU A 67 -5.19 -6.83 11.80
C LEU A 67 -5.09 -6.69 13.32
N SER A 68 -4.45 -5.62 13.81
CA SER A 68 -4.36 -5.31 15.24
C SER A 68 -5.73 -5.00 15.86
N LYS A 69 -6.63 -4.30 15.13
CA LYS A 69 -8.00 -4.05 15.59
C LYS A 69 -8.78 -5.34 15.72
N ILE A 70 -8.71 -6.21 14.70
CA ILE A 70 -9.38 -7.52 14.71
C ILE A 70 -8.83 -8.37 15.87
N LYS A 71 -7.51 -8.41 16.03
CA LYS A 71 -6.83 -9.14 17.10
C LYS A 71 -7.32 -8.72 18.49
N ASN A 72 -7.36 -7.41 18.74
CA ASN A 72 -7.82 -6.87 20.01
C ASN A 72 -9.31 -7.15 20.24
N ASP A 73 -10.15 -7.00 19.21
CA ASP A 73 -11.58 -7.27 19.29
C ASP A 73 -11.86 -8.75 19.61
N VAL A 74 -11.13 -9.67 18.96
CA VAL A 74 -11.24 -11.12 19.22
C VAL A 74 -10.79 -11.47 20.63
N VAL A 75 -9.72 -10.85 21.13
CA VAL A 75 -9.25 -11.08 22.51
C VAL A 75 -10.28 -10.63 23.54
N VAL A 76 -10.93 -9.47 23.31
CA VAL A 76 -11.90 -8.88 24.25
C VAL A 76 -13.28 -9.56 24.14
N ASN A 77 -13.78 -9.72 22.92
CA ASN A 77 -15.17 -10.11 22.65
C ASN A 77 -15.35 -11.57 22.24
N GLY A 78 -14.26 -12.27 21.87
CA GLY A 78 -14.34 -13.67 21.49
C GLY A 78 -15.28 -13.89 20.31
N TYR A 79 -16.23 -14.82 20.48
CA TYR A 79 -17.31 -15.08 19.51
C TYR A 79 -18.28 -13.93 19.27
N ASN A 80 -18.21 -12.84 20.03
CA ASN A 80 -19.04 -11.67 19.76
C ASN A 80 -18.28 -10.62 18.93
N THR A 81 -17.16 -11.00 18.31
CA THR A 81 -16.38 -10.10 17.44
C THR A 81 -17.24 -9.55 16.29
N ILE A 82 -17.09 -8.27 15.99
CA ILE A 82 -17.81 -7.64 14.88
C ILE A 82 -17.15 -7.94 13.51
N TYR A 83 -15.97 -8.55 13.51
CA TYR A 83 -15.12 -8.73 12.33
C TYR A 83 -15.22 -10.12 11.67
N PHE A 84 -16.27 -10.89 11.94
CA PHE A 84 -16.43 -12.27 11.42
C PHE A 84 -16.20 -12.41 9.92
N LYS A 85 -16.80 -11.54 9.09
CA LYS A 85 -16.66 -11.60 7.63
C LYS A 85 -15.22 -11.41 7.18
N ASN A 86 -14.51 -10.47 7.81
CA ASN A 86 -13.11 -10.20 7.52
C ASN A 86 -12.23 -11.38 7.94
N ILE A 87 -12.49 -12.00 9.10
CA ILE A 87 -11.73 -13.17 9.57
C ILE A 87 -11.81 -14.32 8.57
N LEU A 88 -13.01 -14.62 8.04
CA LEU A 88 -13.19 -15.66 7.03
C LEU A 88 -12.43 -15.34 5.73
N ALA A 89 -12.51 -14.09 5.26
CA ALA A 89 -11.77 -13.65 4.08
C ALA A 89 -10.24 -13.75 4.30
N ILE A 90 -9.76 -13.33 5.47
CA ILE A 90 -8.33 -13.41 5.83
C ILE A 90 -7.88 -14.87 5.85
N ALA A 91 -8.65 -15.77 6.46
CA ALA A 91 -8.35 -17.20 6.53
C ALA A 91 -8.14 -17.80 5.15
N TYR A 92 -9.07 -17.53 4.22
CA TYR A 92 -8.94 -17.91 2.82
C TYR A 92 -7.70 -17.31 2.16
N GLN A 93 -7.44 -16.01 2.39
CA GLN A 93 -6.31 -15.30 1.79
C GLN A 93 -4.94 -15.80 2.26
N VAL A 94 -4.83 -16.35 3.48
CA VAL A 94 -3.59 -16.90 4.04
C VAL A 94 -3.49 -18.42 3.95
N ASP A 95 -4.46 -19.07 3.31
CA ASP A 95 -4.53 -20.53 3.18
C ASP A 95 -4.52 -21.27 4.54
N GLU A 96 -5.23 -20.71 5.52
CA GLU A 96 -5.39 -21.31 6.85
C GLU A 96 -6.85 -21.67 7.10
N ILE A 97 -7.08 -22.89 7.58
CA ILE A 97 -8.41 -23.38 7.93
C ILE A 97 -8.78 -22.84 9.31
N LEU A 98 -10.00 -22.30 9.43
CA LEU A 98 -10.58 -21.96 10.72
C LEU A 98 -11.04 -23.25 11.43
N SER A 99 -10.09 -23.96 12.05
CA SER A 99 -10.32 -25.23 12.73
C SER A 99 -10.90 -25.01 14.14
N ILE A 100 -12.19 -24.69 14.21
CA ILE A 100 -12.93 -24.65 15.48
C ILE A 100 -13.57 -26.03 15.69
N THR A 101 -13.07 -26.78 16.65
CA THR A 101 -13.54 -28.14 16.93
C THR A 101 -14.71 -28.17 17.90
N LYS A 102 -14.78 -27.17 18.79
CA LYS A 102 -15.85 -27.01 19.76
C LYS A 102 -16.63 -25.73 19.46
N PRO A 103 -17.85 -25.81 18.89
CA PRO A 103 -18.66 -24.62 18.69
C PRO A 103 -18.91 -23.96 20.04
N PHE A 104 -18.66 -22.64 20.13
CA PHE A 104 -18.83 -21.81 21.32
C PHE A 104 -17.76 -21.96 22.44
N ASP A 105 -16.65 -22.68 22.22
CA ASP A 105 -15.47 -22.64 23.12
C ASP A 105 -14.58 -21.41 22.85
N ASP A 106 -14.62 -20.42 23.75
CA ASP A 106 -14.03 -19.10 23.49
C ASP A 106 -12.51 -19.18 23.30
N THR A 107 -11.88 -20.14 23.99
CA THR A 107 -10.44 -20.36 23.91
C THR A 107 -10.05 -20.97 22.57
N ASP A 108 -10.82 -21.94 22.08
CA ASP A 108 -10.59 -22.59 20.77
C ASP A 108 -10.72 -21.56 19.64
N PHE A 109 -11.78 -20.73 19.66
CA PHE A 109 -11.99 -19.68 18.68
C PHE A 109 -10.87 -18.63 18.68
N LYS A 110 -10.53 -18.10 19.86
CA LYS A 110 -9.43 -17.14 19.98
C LYS A 110 -8.13 -17.72 19.43
N THR A 111 -7.82 -18.96 19.77
CA THR A 111 -6.59 -19.63 19.31
C THR A 111 -6.58 -19.76 17.78
N ALA A 112 -7.68 -20.24 17.18
CA ALA A 112 -7.78 -20.39 15.73
C ALA A 112 -7.66 -19.05 14.98
N VAL A 113 -8.38 -18.02 15.45
CA VAL A 113 -8.35 -16.70 14.81
C VAL A 113 -7.00 -16.00 15.00
N LEU A 114 -6.38 -16.09 16.17
CA LEU A 114 -5.06 -15.51 16.42
C LEU A 114 -3.98 -16.16 15.55
N LYS A 115 -4.08 -17.48 15.29
CA LYS A 115 -3.20 -18.17 14.34
C LYS A 115 -3.33 -17.57 12.93
N ILE A 116 -4.56 -17.40 12.44
CA ILE A 116 -4.85 -16.79 11.14
C ILE A 116 -4.28 -15.37 11.05
N ILE A 117 -4.51 -14.54 12.08
CA ILE A 117 -3.99 -13.16 12.13
C ILE A 117 -2.46 -13.15 12.11
N ASN A 118 -1.81 -14.05 12.85
CA ASN A 118 -0.34 -14.15 12.83
C ASN A 118 0.18 -14.54 11.43
N CYS A 119 -0.49 -15.47 10.73
CA CYS A 119 -0.15 -15.81 9.34
C CYS A 119 -0.34 -14.61 8.41
N ALA A 120 -1.41 -13.81 8.61
CA ALA A 120 -1.63 -12.58 7.86
C ALA A 120 -0.53 -11.54 8.13
N GLU A 121 -0.16 -11.29 9.38
CA GLU A 121 0.94 -10.39 9.75
C GLU A 121 2.27 -10.82 9.11
N LEU A 122 2.56 -12.13 9.06
CA LEU A 122 3.73 -12.66 8.37
C LEU A 122 3.68 -12.43 6.86
N LYS A 123 2.49 -12.53 6.25
CA LYS A 123 2.29 -12.23 4.83
C LYS A 123 2.50 -10.75 4.52
N VAL A 124 2.04 -9.84 5.39
CA VAL A 124 2.34 -8.40 5.27
C VAL A 124 3.85 -8.16 5.33
N LYS A 125 4.56 -8.73 6.32
CA LYS A 125 6.02 -8.56 6.47
C LYS A 125 6.84 -9.08 5.29
N LYS A 126 6.30 -10.01 4.50
CA LYS A 126 6.93 -10.60 3.31
C LYS A 126 6.56 -9.87 2.02
N ASN A 127 5.70 -8.85 2.09
CA ASN A 127 5.36 -8.07 0.92
C ASN A 127 6.59 -7.30 0.42
N ASN A 128 6.70 -7.14 -0.89
CA ASN A 128 7.85 -6.53 -1.57
C ASN A 128 7.41 -5.70 -2.79
N GLY A 129 6.19 -5.17 -2.76
CA GLY A 129 5.60 -4.50 -3.90
C GLY A 129 4.29 -3.79 -3.62
N ILE A 130 3.89 -2.98 -4.58
CA ILE A 130 2.59 -2.29 -4.60
C ILE A 130 1.69 -2.74 -5.75
N LYS A 131 2.17 -3.66 -6.60
CA LYS A 131 1.40 -4.18 -7.75
C LYS A 131 0.12 -4.87 -7.30
N LYS A 132 -0.82 -5.10 -8.21
CA LYS A 132 -2.12 -5.75 -7.95
C LYS A 132 -2.01 -7.00 -7.08
N GLY A 133 -1.09 -7.91 -7.41
CA GLY A 133 -0.89 -9.16 -6.65
C GLY A 133 -0.37 -8.98 -5.21
N SER A 134 0.28 -7.85 -4.92
CA SER A 134 0.70 -7.44 -3.58
C SER A 134 -0.39 -6.64 -2.86
N PHE A 135 -1.03 -5.71 -3.58
CA PHE A 135 -1.98 -4.76 -3.01
C PHE A 135 -3.29 -5.42 -2.58
N ILE A 136 -3.87 -6.29 -3.43
CA ILE A 136 -5.17 -6.90 -3.15
C ILE A 136 -5.18 -7.68 -1.83
N PRO A 137 -4.19 -8.57 -1.53
CA PRO A 137 -4.15 -9.24 -0.23
C PRO A 137 -4.12 -8.27 0.96
N LEU A 138 -3.39 -7.15 0.85
CA LEU A 138 -3.30 -6.14 1.91
C LEU A 138 -4.60 -5.34 2.06
N ALA A 139 -5.27 -5.02 0.95
CA ALA A 139 -6.58 -4.38 0.94
C ALA A 139 -7.65 -5.29 1.55
N LEU A 140 -7.59 -6.61 1.27
CA LEU A 140 -8.47 -7.60 1.87
C LEU A 140 -8.33 -7.68 3.38
N PHE A 141 -7.10 -7.59 3.91
CA PHE A 141 -6.87 -7.49 5.36
C PHE A 141 -7.49 -6.23 5.97
N CYS A 142 -7.70 -5.19 5.16
CA CYS A 142 -8.41 -3.97 5.55
C CYS A 142 -9.94 -4.07 5.39
N GLY A 143 -10.46 -5.19 4.89
CA GLY A 143 -11.90 -5.43 4.67
C GLY A 143 -12.41 -5.05 3.27
N PHE A 144 -11.51 -4.78 2.32
CA PHE A 144 -11.88 -4.44 0.94
C PHE A 144 -11.72 -5.66 0.03
N ASP A 145 -12.79 -6.01 -0.69
CA ASP A 145 -12.70 -6.98 -1.79
C ASP A 145 -12.21 -6.28 -3.07
N GLU A 146 -11.72 -7.05 -4.05
CA GLU A 146 -11.18 -6.48 -5.30
C GLU A 146 -12.20 -5.60 -6.06
N SER A 147 -13.49 -5.94 -6.03
CA SER A 147 -14.53 -5.16 -6.71
C SER A 147 -14.82 -3.82 -6.03
N SER A 148 -14.46 -3.67 -4.76
CA SER A 148 -14.53 -2.40 -4.01
C SER A 148 -13.33 -1.47 -4.25
N ILE A 149 -12.30 -1.94 -4.95
CA ILE A 149 -11.09 -1.17 -5.25
C ILE A 149 -11.27 -0.41 -6.56
N ASP A 150 -10.92 0.88 -6.57
CA ASP A 150 -10.91 1.69 -7.79
C ASP A 150 -9.97 1.05 -8.85
N PRO A 151 -10.48 0.66 -10.04
CA PRO A 151 -9.67 0.09 -11.11
C PRO A 151 -8.53 1.02 -11.58
N ILE A 152 -8.72 2.34 -11.47
CA ILE A 152 -7.70 3.34 -11.79
C ILE A 152 -6.55 3.25 -10.79
N LEU A 153 -6.84 3.02 -9.51
CA LEU A 153 -5.82 2.82 -8.48
C LEU A 153 -4.98 1.58 -8.80
N LEU A 154 -5.62 0.43 -9.06
CA LEU A 154 -4.93 -0.82 -9.41
C LEU A 154 -4.02 -0.65 -10.63
N THR A 155 -4.55 -0.04 -11.69
CA THR A 155 -3.78 0.23 -12.92
C THR A 155 -2.60 1.15 -12.66
N SER A 156 -2.79 2.20 -11.84
CA SER A 156 -1.74 3.16 -11.50
C SER A 156 -0.64 2.51 -10.68
N LEU A 157 -0.99 1.67 -9.69
CA LEU A 157 -0.04 0.93 -8.88
C LEU A 157 0.76 -0.10 -9.69
N ASP A 158 0.12 -0.84 -10.61
CA ASP A 158 0.81 -1.79 -11.48
C ASP A 158 1.80 -1.11 -12.42
N SER A 159 1.39 -0.01 -13.04
CA SER A 159 2.25 0.80 -13.91
C SER A 159 3.43 1.36 -13.13
N TYR A 160 3.19 1.95 -11.94
CA TYR A 160 4.22 2.51 -11.09
C TYR A 160 5.20 1.44 -10.60
N GLY A 161 4.71 0.31 -10.08
CA GLY A 161 5.53 -0.82 -9.64
C GLY A 161 6.35 -1.43 -10.77
N THR A 162 5.81 -1.50 -11.99
CA THR A 162 6.54 -2.01 -13.16
C THR A 162 7.67 -1.06 -13.58
N ARG A 163 7.39 0.25 -13.63
CA ARG A 163 8.40 1.28 -13.91
C ARG A 163 9.48 1.34 -12.83
N ARG A 164 9.12 1.13 -11.55
CA ARG A 164 10.07 0.99 -10.43
C ARG A 164 10.95 -0.25 -10.58
N GLY A 165 10.36 -1.40 -10.88
CA GLY A 165 11.10 -2.65 -11.10
C GLY A 165 12.14 -2.54 -12.21
N SER A 166 11.79 -1.86 -13.31
CA SER A 166 12.73 -1.57 -14.41
C SER A 166 13.96 -0.79 -13.91
N VAL A 167 13.75 0.26 -13.12
CA VAL A 167 14.84 1.07 -12.53
C VAL A 167 15.68 0.25 -11.55
N ALA A 168 15.04 -0.55 -10.70
CA ALA A 168 15.74 -1.37 -9.70
C ALA A 168 16.62 -2.46 -10.33
N HIS A 169 16.16 -3.11 -11.41
CA HIS A 169 16.88 -4.21 -12.04
C HIS A 169 17.91 -3.76 -13.10
N LYS A 170 17.63 -2.68 -13.84
CA LYS A 170 18.47 -2.25 -14.97
C LYS A 170 19.34 -1.01 -14.64
N GLY A 171 19.05 -0.34 -13.53
CA GLY A 171 19.66 0.93 -13.16
C GLY A 171 19.08 2.13 -13.93
N ALA A 172 19.29 3.33 -13.40
CA ALA A 172 18.69 4.57 -13.92
C ALA A 172 19.04 4.88 -15.38
N ARG A 173 20.27 4.56 -15.82
CA ARG A 173 20.75 4.86 -17.19
C ARG A 173 20.20 3.93 -18.26
N HIS A 174 19.73 2.73 -17.89
CA HIS A 174 19.21 1.73 -18.84
C HIS A 174 17.70 1.50 -18.69
N ALA A 175 17.06 2.26 -17.79
CA ALA A 175 15.62 2.28 -17.68
C ALA A 175 15.03 3.14 -18.79
N ASN A 176 14.65 2.52 -19.91
CA ASN A 176 14.04 3.18 -21.08
C ASN A 176 12.69 3.87 -20.81
N ASN A 177 12.20 3.84 -19.56
CA ASN A 177 10.86 4.25 -19.15
C ASN A 177 10.92 5.32 -18.04
N ILE A 178 11.91 6.21 -18.06
CA ILE A 178 11.95 7.39 -17.18
C ILE A 178 11.19 8.51 -17.87
N SER A 179 10.05 8.90 -17.30
CA SER A 179 9.24 10.02 -17.78
C SER A 179 9.79 11.35 -17.26
N ALA A 180 9.30 12.45 -17.83
CA ALA A 180 9.63 13.80 -17.36
C ALA A 180 9.31 13.98 -15.87
N PRO A 181 10.05 14.85 -15.13
CA PRO A 181 9.84 15.08 -13.70
C PRO A 181 8.39 15.43 -13.33
N SER A 182 7.75 16.30 -14.13
CA SER A 182 6.33 16.67 -13.97
C SER A 182 5.40 15.44 -14.00
N SER A 183 5.65 14.53 -14.95
CA SER A 183 4.85 13.31 -15.14
C SER A 183 5.03 12.34 -13.97
N GLU A 184 6.26 12.13 -13.51
CA GLU A 184 6.55 11.23 -12.37
C GLU A 184 5.96 11.73 -11.05
N VAL A 185 5.97 13.05 -10.85
CA VAL A 185 5.34 13.67 -9.68
C VAL A 185 3.82 13.56 -9.77
N SER A 186 3.23 13.87 -10.93
CA SER A 186 1.79 13.76 -11.17
C SER A 186 1.28 12.34 -10.93
N ASP A 187 1.99 11.33 -11.44
CA ASP A 187 1.63 9.92 -11.25
C ASP A 187 1.63 9.51 -9.77
N ALA A 188 2.66 9.92 -9.02
CA ALA A 188 2.74 9.67 -7.58
C ALA A 188 1.60 10.38 -6.82
N GLU A 189 1.33 11.65 -7.13
CA GLU A 189 0.26 12.43 -6.51
C GLU A 189 -1.13 11.85 -6.81
N LYS A 190 -1.35 11.34 -8.03
CA LYS A 190 -2.57 10.63 -8.41
C LYS A 190 -2.77 9.38 -7.55
N ILE A 191 -1.74 8.54 -7.39
CA ILE A 191 -1.83 7.34 -6.55
C ILE A 191 -2.15 7.71 -5.09
N ILE A 192 -1.47 8.72 -4.54
CA ILE A 192 -1.71 9.19 -3.17
C ILE A 192 -3.14 9.69 -2.99
N SER A 193 -3.66 10.43 -3.97
CA SER A 193 -5.04 10.89 -3.99
C SER A 193 -6.03 9.73 -3.98
N LEU A 194 -5.83 8.72 -4.85
CA LEU A 194 -6.68 7.54 -4.93
C LEU A 194 -6.62 6.69 -3.65
N LEU A 195 -5.44 6.50 -3.07
CA LEU A 195 -5.27 5.82 -1.78
C LEU A 195 -5.98 6.55 -0.64
N ARG A 196 -6.02 7.88 -0.69
CA ARG A 196 -6.79 8.67 0.27
C ARG A 196 -8.28 8.32 0.18
N PHE A 197 -8.86 8.29 -1.01
CA PHE A 197 -10.28 7.97 -1.13
C PHE A 197 -10.58 6.51 -0.78
N HIS A 198 -9.67 5.58 -1.08
CA HIS A 198 -9.91 4.16 -0.80
C HIS A 198 -9.84 3.81 0.70
N TYR A 199 -8.88 4.36 1.44
CA TYR A 199 -8.71 4.05 2.87
C TYR A 199 -9.40 5.03 3.83
N TYR A 200 -10.00 6.11 3.32
CA TYR A 200 -10.72 7.14 4.11
C TYR A 200 -12.12 7.47 3.58
N GLY A 201 -12.54 6.86 2.48
CA GLY A 201 -13.89 6.99 1.97
C GLY A 201 -14.83 6.14 2.82
N PHE A 202 -15.77 6.81 3.49
CA PHE A 202 -16.80 6.33 4.44
C PHE A 202 -16.41 6.45 5.92
#